data_AF-A0A5C6UD55-F1
#
_entry.id   AF-A0A5C6UD55-F1
#
_cell.length_a   1.000
_cell.length_b   1.000
_cell.length_c   1.000
_cell.angle_alpha   90.00
_cell.angle_beta   90.00
_cell.angle_gamma   90.00
#
_symmetry.space_group_name_H-M   'P 1'
#
loop_
_entity.id
_entity.type
_entity.pdbx_description
1 polymer ?
#
loop_
_entity_poly.entity_id
_entity_poly.type
_entity_poly.pdbx_seq_one_letter_code
_entity_poly.pdbx_strand_id
1 'polypeptide(L)'
;MGWITLAIIGAATFGLLVLLRVDRLVWTMVASALMLGAAGYALQGSPSLPAHPVVTALAPAPDDSELTDLRDRMLERYTGQAAYLVAADAMTRVGDRRAAVRVLLGGLRVDPRSLVLWTGLGEAMAAHDGNQVSPPALFAFQQAMRIAPRHPAPPFFLGLAYVRAGNLEAAQPYWARALALTPPGISYREEIAIRLALLNRVLATQDEPAGR
;
A
#
# COMPACT_ATOMS: atom_id res chain seq x y z
N MET A 1 1.24 -24.75 -11.10
CA MET A 1 2.23 -25.56 -10.34
C MET A 1 1.67 -26.24 -9.07
N GLY A 2 0.60 -25.73 -8.43
CA GLY A 2 0.09 -26.29 -7.16
C GLY A 2 -0.49 -27.71 -7.21
N TRP A 3 -0.97 -28.18 -8.36
CA TRP A 3 -1.50 -29.56 -8.51
C TRP A 3 -0.40 -30.62 -8.37
N ILE A 4 0.82 -30.31 -8.80
CA ILE A 4 1.96 -31.23 -8.73
C ILE A 4 2.41 -31.40 -7.27
N THR A 5 2.46 -30.32 -6.49
CA THR A 5 2.80 -30.38 -5.06
C THR A 5 1.75 -31.16 -4.25
N LEU A 6 0.46 -31.02 -4.58
CA LEU A 6 -0.62 -31.80 -3.96
C LEU A 6 -0.49 -33.30 -4.26
N ALA A 7 -0.15 -33.66 -5.50
CA ALA A 7 0.08 -35.05 -5.88
C ALA A 7 1.29 -35.67 -5.15
N ILE A 8 2.38 -34.90 -5.00
CA ILE A 8 3.58 -35.34 -4.27
C ILE A 8 3.27 -35.59 -2.79
N ILE A 9 2.55 -34.68 -2.14
CA ILE A 9 2.14 -34.84 -0.72
C ILE A 9 1.23 -36.05 -0.55
N GLY A 10 0.26 -36.26 -1.45
CA GLY A 10 -0.60 -37.44 -1.45
C GLY A 10 0.19 -38.75 -1.55
N ALA A 11 1.13 -38.83 -2.50
CA ALA A 11 1.97 -40.01 -2.70
C ALA A 11 2.91 -40.28 -1.51
N ALA A 12 3.52 -39.23 -0.93
CA ALA A 12 4.37 -39.35 0.24
C ALA A 12 3.60 -39.84 1.47
N THR A 13 2.39 -39.31 1.68
CA THR A 13 1.52 -39.73 2.80
C THR A 13 1.09 -41.18 2.64
N PHE A 14 0.75 -41.60 1.42
CA PHE A 14 0.42 -42.99 1.11
C PHE A 14 1.60 -43.95 1.37
N GLY A 15 2.80 -43.58 0.93
CA GLY A 15 4.02 -44.34 1.20
C GLY A 15 4.30 -44.50 2.69
N LEU A 16 4.08 -43.45 3.49
CA LEU A 16 4.26 -43.46 4.94
C LEU A 16 3.27 -44.40 5.64
N LEU A 17 1.99 -44.41 5.22
CA LEU A 17 0.97 -45.32 5.77
C LEU A 17 1.28 -46.79 5.50
N VAL A 18 1.80 -47.09 4.30
CA VAL A 18 2.23 -48.44 3.92
C VAL A 18 3.47 -48.86 4.71
N LEU A 19 4.45 -47.97 4.86
CA LEU A 19 5.70 -48.24 5.57
C LEU A 19 5.47 -48.49 7.07
N LEU A 20 4.54 -47.75 7.69
CA LEU A 20 4.19 -47.89 9.10
C LEU A 20 3.15 -48.99 9.38
N ARG A 21 2.74 -49.77 8.36
CA ARG A 21 1.72 -50.84 8.46
C ARG A 21 0.44 -50.40 9.19
N VAL A 22 -0.03 -49.19 8.90
CA VAL A 22 -1.21 -48.62 9.55
C VAL A 22 -2.47 -49.36 9.12
N ASP A 23 -3.36 -49.63 10.08
CA ASP A 23 -4.61 -50.36 9.87
C ASP A 23 -5.47 -49.74 8.76
N ARG A 24 -6.06 -50.59 7.92
CA ARG A 24 -6.84 -50.18 6.74
C ARG A 24 -8.05 -49.30 7.07
N LEU A 25 -8.53 -49.34 8.31
CA LEU A 25 -9.60 -48.47 8.79
C LEU A 25 -9.17 -46.99 8.86
N VAL A 26 -7.89 -46.70 9.15
CA VAL A 26 -7.36 -45.34 9.27
C VAL A 26 -7.12 -44.70 7.89
N TRP A 27 -6.99 -45.51 6.85
CA TRP A 27 -6.73 -45.04 5.49
C TRP A 27 -7.85 -44.18 4.95
N THR A 28 -9.11 -44.53 5.26
CA THR A 28 -10.28 -43.75 4.82
C THR A 28 -10.36 -42.41 5.55
N MET A 29 -9.94 -42.33 6.82
CA MET A 29 -9.84 -41.06 7.56
C MET A 29 -8.75 -40.14 6.99
N VAL A 30 -7.57 -40.67 6.66
CA VAL A 30 -6.50 -39.87 6.07
C VAL A 30 -6.87 -39.42 4.65
N ALA A 31 -7.46 -40.30 3.85
CA ALA A 31 -7.91 -39.96 2.50
C ALA A 31 -9.00 -38.88 2.51
N SER A 32 -9.97 -38.97 3.43
CA SER A 32 -11.02 -37.96 3.56
C SER A 32 -10.48 -36.63 4.07
N ALA A 33 -9.54 -36.61 5.03
CA ALA A 33 -8.88 -35.38 5.48
C ALA A 33 -8.08 -34.69 4.36
N LEU A 34 -7.35 -35.46 3.55
CA LEU A 34 -6.63 -34.94 2.38
C LEU A 34 -7.59 -34.39 1.31
N MET A 35 -8.69 -35.10 1.04
CA MET A 35 -9.73 -34.65 0.12
C MET A 35 -10.40 -33.36 0.61
N LEU A 36 -10.69 -33.25 1.91
CA LEU A 36 -11.28 -32.05 2.49
C LEU A 36 -10.32 -30.85 2.39
N GLY A 37 -9.03 -31.08 2.67
CA GLY A 37 -7.99 -30.07 2.50
C GLY A 37 -7.81 -29.62 1.05
N ALA A 38 -7.86 -30.57 0.10
CA ALA A 38 -7.81 -30.28 -1.33
C ALA A 38 -9.06 -29.51 -1.81
N ALA A 39 -10.24 -29.88 -1.33
CA ALA A 39 -11.48 -29.17 -1.63
C ALA A 39 -11.50 -27.75 -1.06
N GLY A 40 -11.03 -27.57 0.18
CA GLY A 40 -10.84 -26.24 0.77
C GLY A 40 -9.84 -25.39 -0.02
N TYR A 41 -8.72 -25.98 -0.43
CA TYR A 41 -7.74 -25.30 -1.29
C TYR A 41 -8.33 -24.95 -2.67
N ALA A 42 -9.17 -25.79 -3.25
CA ALA A 42 -9.82 -25.53 -4.53
C ALA A 42 -10.90 -24.43 -4.45
N LEU A 43 -11.64 -24.36 -3.34
CA LEU A 43 -12.70 -23.35 -3.12
C LEU A 43 -12.14 -21.98 -2.73
N GLN A 44 -10.99 -21.94 -2.05
CA GLN A 44 -10.43 -20.72 -1.46
C GLN A 44 -9.15 -20.24 -2.15
N GLY A 45 -8.47 -21.12 -2.88
CA GLY A 45 -7.29 -20.79 -3.67
C GLY A 45 -7.66 -20.30 -5.06
N SER A 46 -6.87 -19.37 -5.59
CA SER A 46 -6.96 -18.86 -6.95
C SER A 46 -5.70 -19.28 -7.75
N PRO A 47 -5.56 -20.58 -8.07
CA PRO A 47 -4.32 -21.18 -8.59
C PRO A 47 -3.96 -20.75 -10.02
N SER A 48 -4.87 -20.05 -10.70
CA SER A 48 -4.71 -19.49 -12.04
C SER A 48 -4.30 -18.03 -12.05
N LEU A 49 -4.19 -17.36 -10.89
CA LEU A 49 -3.64 -16.01 -10.86
C LEU A 49 -2.19 -16.07 -11.33
N PRO A 50 -1.78 -15.23 -12.29
CA PRO A 50 -0.39 -15.13 -12.69
C PRO A 50 0.42 -14.79 -11.43
N ALA A 51 1.52 -15.52 -11.22
CA ALA A 51 2.44 -15.19 -10.14
C ALA A 51 2.88 -13.75 -10.34
N HIS A 52 2.47 -12.86 -9.43
CA HIS A 52 3.07 -11.53 -9.37
C HIS A 52 4.54 -11.76 -9.03
N PRO A 53 5.49 -11.41 -9.93
CA PRO A 53 6.89 -11.50 -9.57
C PRO A 53 7.07 -10.66 -8.31
N VAL A 54 7.59 -11.26 -7.24
CA VAL A 54 8.20 -10.48 -6.18
C VAL A 54 9.41 -9.85 -6.83
N VAL A 55 9.18 -8.66 -7.39
CA VAL A 55 10.23 -7.81 -7.88
C VAL A 55 10.97 -7.37 -6.64
N THR A 56 11.96 -8.16 -6.23
CA THR A 56 13.05 -7.73 -5.36
C THR A 56 13.91 -6.75 -6.15
N ALA A 57 13.30 -5.72 -6.73
CA ALA A 57 14.06 -4.65 -7.32
C ALA A 57 14.40 -3.69 -6.20
N LEU A 58 15.65 -3.82 -5.75
CA LEU A 58 16.50 -2.67 -5.43
C LEU A 58 16.68 -1.77 -6.68
N ALA A 59 15.63 -1.55 -7.47
CA ALA A 59 15.63 -0.51 -8.48
C ALA A 59 15.40 0.79 -7.72
N PRO A 60 16.31 1.78 -7.82
CA PRO A 60 16.05 3.09 -7.26
C PRO A 60 14.70 3.58 -7.80
N ALA A 61 13.81 3.98 -6.90
CA ALA A 61 12.59 4.67 -7.27
C ALA A 61 12.95 5.88 -8.16
N PRO A 62 12.09 6.25 -9.14
CA PRO A 62 12.30 7.46 -9.92
C PRO A 62 12.51 8.66 -9.01
N ASP A 63 13.25 9.67 -9.50
CA ASP A 63 13.71 10.83 -8.74
C ASP A 63 12.54 11.61 -8.12
N ASP A 64 12.16 11.23 -6.88
CA ASP A 64 11.10 11.82 -6.07
C ASP A 64 11.57 13.11 -5.34
N SER A 65 12.67 13.74 -5.79
CA SER A 65 13.23 14.94 -5.16
C SER A 65 12.24 16.11 -5.11
N GLU A 66 11.53 16.38 -6.21
CA GLU A 66 10.49 17.42 -6.25
C GLU A 66 9.36 17.16 -5.23
N LEU A 67 8.97 15.89 -5.06
CA LEU A 67 7.95 15.53 -4.09
C LEU A 67 8.45 15.65 -2.65
N THR A 68 9.74 15.35 -2.43
CA THR A 68 10.39 15.52 -1.13
C THR A 68 10.41 17.01 -0.77
N ASP A 69 10.85 17.87 -1.69
CA ASP A 69 10.84 19.33 -1.50
C ASP A 69 9.43 19.89 -1.28
N LEU A 70 8.43 19.35 -1.97
CA LEU A 70 7.03 19.71 -1.76
C LEU A 70 6.56 19.29 -0.36
N ARG A 71 6.88 18.07 0.06
CA ARG A 71 6.57 17.57 1.40
C ARG A 71 7.20 18.45 2.45
N ASP A 72 8.45 18.84 2.26
CA ASP A 72 9.17 19.70 3.16
C ASP A 72 8.49 21.07 3.25
N ARG A 73 8.19 21.73 2.13
CA ARG A 73 7.41 22.98 2.15
C ARG A 73 6.04 22.86 2.81
N MET A 74 5.40 21.69 2.73
CA MET A 74 4.11 21.42 3.37
C MET A 74 4.22 21.07 4.86
N LEU A 75 5.27 20.38 5.30
CA LEU A 75 5.37 19.74 6.63
C LEU A 75 6.52 20.30 7.51
N GLU A 76 7.56 20.92 6.95
CA GLU A 76 8.79 21.36 7.66
C GLU A 76 8.64 22.64 8.50
N ARG A 77 7.44 22.94 9.03
CA ARG A 77 7.35 23.94 10.11
C ARG A 77 7.51 23.32 11.50
N TYR A 78 7.57 22.00 11.63
CA TYR A 78 7.47 21.33 12.93
C TYR A 78 8.44 20.15 13.11
N THR A 79 9.49 20.43 13.90
CA THR A 79 10.11 19.57 14.93
C THR A 79 10.99 18.37 14.52
N GLY A 80 11.77 17.87 15.48
CA GLY A 80 12.72 16.74 15.35
C GLY A 80 12.11 15.38 14.94
N GLN A 81 10.83 15.37 14.55
CA GLN A 81 10.10 14.25 13.98
C GLN A 81 10.46 14.01 12.51
N ALA A 82 11.02 15.02 11.84
CA ALA A 82 11.56 14.93 10.49
C ALA A 82 12.58 13.78 10.35
N ALA A 83 13.36 13.47 11.40
CA ALA A 83 14.32 12.37 11.37
C ALA A 83 13.67 11.00 11.13
N TYR A 84 12.49 10.74 11.71
CA TYR A 84 11.76 9.49 11.45
C TYR A 84 11.23 9.43 10.02
N LEU A 85 10.81 10.57 9.47
CA LEU A 85 10.29 10.67 8.12
C LEU A 85 11.39 10.49 7.08
N VAL A 86 12.52 11.19 7.24
CA VAL A 86 13.72 11.04 6.41
C VAL A 86 14.22 9.59 6.43
N ALA A 87 14.27 8.95 7.60
CA ALA A 87 14.66 7.55 7.72
C ALA A 87 13.67 6.62 6.99
N ALA A 88 12.37 6.85 7.15
CA ALA A 88 11.34 6.06 6.48
C ALA A 88 11.36 6.24 4.94
N ASP A 89 11.62 7.45 4.46
CA ASP A 89 11.77 7.72 3.03
C ASP A 89 13.00 7.02 2.45
N ALA A 90 14.13 7.08 3.15
CA ALA A 90 15.34 6.35 2.77
C ALA A 90 15.09 4.84 2.69
N MET A 91 14.40 4.27 3.69
CA MET A 91 14.01 2.86 3.71
C MET A 91 13.07 2.51 2.56
N THR A 92 12.10 3.38 2.26
CA THR A 92 11.17 3.19 1.14
C THR A 92 11.89 3.20 -0.21
N ARG A 93 12.85 4.13 -0.42
CA ARG A 93 13.65 4.22 -1.65
C ARG A 93 14.54 2.99 -1.89
N VAL A 94 15.06 2.38 -0.83
CA VAL A 94 15.86 1.14 -0.90
C VAL A 94 14.96 -0.11 -0.96
N GLY A 95 13.64 0.06 -0.91
CA GLY A 95 12.65 -1.02 -1.02
C GLY A 95 12.29 -1.71 0.30
N ASP A 96 12.89 -1.32 1.43
CA ASP A 96 12.54 -1.84 2.75
C ASP A 96 11.33 -1.08 3.35
N ARG A 97 10.18 -1.24 2.70
CA ARG A 97 8.92 -0.59 3.08
C ARG A 97 8.44 -1.03 4.47
N ARG A 98 8.81 -2.26 4.89
CA ARG A 98 8.52 -2.77 6.23
C ARG A 98 9.29 -2.03 7.31
N ALA A 99 10.58 -1.76 7.09
CA ALA A 99 11.35 -0.94 8.01
C ALA A 99 10.82 0.50 8.08
N ALA A 100 10.42 1.09 6.95
CA ALA A 100 9.82 2.42 6.91
C ALA A 100 8.59 2.53 7.83
N VAL A 101 7.65 1.58 7.72
CA VAL A 101 6.47 1.51 8.60
C VAL A 101 6.87 1.37 10.08
N ARG A 102 7.84 0.50 10.39
CA ARG A 102 8.30 0.28 11.78
C ARG A 102 8.92 1.54 12.39
N VAL A 103 9.74 2.27 11.65
CA VAL A 103 10.36 3.51 12.11
C VAL A 103 9.31 4.57 12.41
N LEU A 104 8.32 4.73 11.53
CA LEU A 104 7.23 5.69 11.74
C LEU A 104 6.34 5.33 12.92
N LEU A 105 6.03 4.04 13.10
CA LEU A 105 5.33 3.57 14.31
C LEU A 105 6.16 3.83 15.58
N GLY A 106 7.48 3.69 15.52
CA GLY A 106 8.38 4.07 16.59
C GLY A 106 8.31 5.57 16.92
N GLY A 107 8.33 6.42 15.89
CA GLY A 107 8.15 7.87 16.04
C GLY A 107 6.80 8.24 16.65
N LEU A 108 5.72 7.56 16.25
CA LEU A 108 4.37 7.78 16.78
C LEU A 108 4.21 7.36 18.25
N ARG A 109 5.07 6.47 18.77
CA ARG A 109 5.13 6.19 20.21
C ARG A 109 5.70 7.38 20.99
N VAL A 110 6.58 8.17 20.37
CA VAL A 110 7.20 9.36 20.96
C VAL A 110 6.28 10.57 20.82
N ASP A 111 5.71 10.80 19.63
CA ASP A 111 4.67 11.80 19.42
C ASP A 111 3.43 11.20 18.73
N PRO A 112 2.43 10.77 19.51
CA PRO A 112 1.18 10.22 18.99
C PRO A 112 0.31 11.23 18.24
N ARG A 113 0.56 12.54 18.39
CA ARG A 113 -0.23 13.62 17.78
C ARG A 113 0.49 14.29 16.62
N SER A 114 1.56 13.70 16.12
CA SER A 114 2.28 14.23 14.97
C SER A 114 1.53 14.01 13.66
N LEU A 115 0.97 15.09 13.11
CA LEU A 115 0.42 15.14 11.74
C LEU A 115 1.40 14.57 10.70
N VAL A 116 2.68 14.94 10.87
CA VAL A 116 3.80 14.66 9.99
C VAL A 116 4.05 13.14 9.95
N LEU A 117 4.14 12.50 11.12
CA LEU A 117 4.33 11.05 11.23
C LEU A 117 3.10 10.24 10.78
N TRP A 118 1.88 10.70 11.07
CA TRP A 118 0.68 10.00 10.59
C TRP A 118 0.53 10.06 9.08
N THR A 119 0.91 11.19 8.46
CA THR A 119 0.93 11.35 7.00
C THR A 119 1.98 10.43 6.36
N GLY A 120 3.22 10.47 6.89
CA GLY A 120 4.29 9.57 6.45
C GLY A 120 3.93 8.10 6.63
N LEU A 121 3.23 7.73 7.72
CA LEU A 121 2.77 6.35 7.95
C LEU A 121 1.77 5.91 6.87
N GLY A 122 0.83 6.77 6.50
CA GLY A 122 -0.12 6.50 5.41
C GLY A 122 0.59 6.22 4.09
N GLU A 123 1.59 7.05 3.74
CA GLU A 123 2.39 6.86 2.53
C GLU A 123 3.23 5.58 2.57
N ALA A 124 3.91 5.31 3.69
CA ALA A 124 4.72 4.11 3.87
C ALA A 124 3.87 2.83 3.83
N MET A 125 2.67 2.85 4.41
CA MET A 125 1.72 1.73 4.33
C MET A 125 1.21 1.53 2.91
N ALA A 126 0.84 2.60 2.20
CA ALA A 126 0.41 2.49 0.81
C ALA A 126 1.52 1.92 -0.08
N ALA A 127 2.76 2.38 0.11
CA ALA A 127 3.92 1.82 -0.59
C ALA A 127 4.11 0.33 -0.21
N HIS A 128 4.08 0.00 1.08
CA HIS A 128 4.21 -1.38 1.57
C HIS A 128 3.17 -2.30 0.93
N ASP A 129 1.94 -1.83 0.75
CA ASP A 129 0.81 -2.58 0.21
C ASP A 129 0.73 -2.53 -1.33
N GLY A 130 1.87 -2.36 -1.99
CA GLY A 130 1.97 -2.41 -3.45
C GLY A 130 1.44 -1.16 -4.15
N ASN A 131 1.64 0.02 -3.55
CA ASN A 131 1.12 1.31 -4.01
C ASN A 131 -0.42 1.36 -4.04
N GLN A 132 -1.09 0.64 -3.13
CA GLN A 132 -2.54 0.69 -2.97
C GLN A 132 -2.92 1.39 -1.66
N VAL A 133 -4.04 2.10 -1.67
CA VAL A 133 -4.59 2.71 -0.45
C VAL A 133 -5.36 1.65 0.34
N SER A 134 -4.63 0.90 1.16
CA SER A 134 -5.20 -0.12 2.05
C SER A 134 -5.97 0.50 3.23
N PRO A 135 -6.82 -0.26 3.95
CA PRO A 135 -7.50 0.25 5.13
C PRO A 135 -6.56 0.81 6.21
N PRO A 136 -5.40 0.19 6.52
CA PRO A 136 -4.41 0.79 7.43
C PRO A 136 -3.83 2.12 6.91
N ALA A 137 -3.48 2.20 5.62
CA ALA A 137 -2.96 3.44 5.03
C ALA A 137 -4.00 4.57 5.12
N LEU A 138 -5.24 4.27 4.73
CA LEU A 138 -6.36 5.21 4.81
C LEU A 138 -6.59 5.68 6.25
N PHE A 139 -6.55 4.77 7.22
CA PHE A 139 -6.70 5.11 8.64
C PHE A 139 -5.61 6.09 9.11
N ALA A 140 -4.36 5.88 8.71
CA ALA A 140 -3.26 6.77 9.06
C ALA A 140 -3.46 8.18 8.49
N PHE A 141 -3.86 8.31 7.21
CA PHE A 141 -4.23 9.61 6.63
C PHE A 141 -5.43 10.25 7.34
N GLN A 142 -6.43 9.45 7.75
CA GLN A 142 -7.57 9.95 8.52
C GLN A 142 -7.17 10.44 9.91
N GLN A 143 -6.20 9.82 10.58
CA GLN A 143 -5.62 10.32 11.82
C GLN A 143 -4.94 11.67 11.60
N ALA A 144 -4.11 11.78 10.56
CA ALA A 144 -3.46 13.02 10.18
C ALA A 144 -4.50 14.15 9.95
N MET A 145 -5.54 13.88 9.15
CA MET A 145 -6.64 14.83 8.93
C MET A 145 -7.44 15.17 10.19
N ARG A 146 -7.56 14.26 11.16
CA ARG A 146 -8.21 14.55 12.44
C ARG A 146 -7.35 15.43 13.36
N ILE A 147 -6.04 15.23 13.33
CA ILE A 147 -5.07 16.03 14.09
C ILE A 147 -5.01 17.46 13.56
N ALA A 148 -4.95 17.65 12.23
CA ALA A 148 -4.92 18.96 11.62
C ALA A 148 -5.96 19.10 10.49
N PRO A 149 -7.24 19.35 10.81
CA PRO A 149 -8.34 19.37 9.84
C PRO A 149 -8.24 20.42 8.74
N ARG A 150 -7.48 21.50 8.99
CA ARG A 150 -7.27 22.62 8.08
C ARG A 150 -5.92 22.55 7.34
N HIS A 151 -5.14 21.49 7.56
CA HIS A 151 -3.83 21.37 6.94
C HIS A 151 -3.93 20.72 5.55
N PRO A 152 -3.29 21.27 4.51
CA PRO A 152 -3.44 20.76 3.14
C PRO A 152 -2.66 19.46 2.87
N ALA A 153 -1.61 19.16 3.65
CA ALA A 153 -0.73 18.02 3.37
C ALA A 153 -1.40 16.63 3.43
N PRO A 154 -2.12 16.22 4.50
CA PRO A 154 -2.71 14.89 4.52
C PRO A 154 -3.65 14.58 3.35
N PRO A 155 -4.60 15.46 2.95
CA PRO A 155 -5.41 15.19 1.77
C PRO A 155 -4.58 15.24 0.47
N PHE A 156 -3.53 16.06 0.39
CA PHE A 156 -2.62 16.05 -0.77
C PHE A 156 -1.93 14.69 -0.95
N PHE A 157 -1.31 14.17 0.12
CA PHE A 157 -0.59 12.89 0.07
C PHE A 157 -1.51 11.68 -0.07
N LEU A 158 -2.73 11.74 0.48
CA LEU A 158 -3.75 10.72 0.23
C LEU A 158 -4.18 10.71 -1.25
N GLY A 159 -4.41 11.89 -1.85
CA GLY A 159 -4.70 12.00 -3.28
C GLY A 159 -3.55 11.45 -4.13
N LEU A 160 -2.31 11.73 -3.76
CA LEU A 160 -1.13 11.17 -4.42
C LEU A 160 -1.04 9.65 -4.30
N ALA A 161 -1.36 9.08 -3.13
CA ALA A 161 -1.42 7.64 -2.95
C ALA A 161 -2.50 7.00 -3.85
N TYR A 162 -3.66 7.64 -4.01
CA TYR A 162 -4.69 7.18 -4.95
C TYR A 162 -4.24 7.28 -6.42
N VAL A 163 -3.54 8.36 -6.81
CA VAL A 163 -2.96 8.46 -8.17
C VAL A 163 -1.95 7.35 -8.43
N ARG A 164 -1.06 7.07 -7.46
CA ARG A 164 -0.10 5.95 -7.57
C ARG A 164 -0.78 4.59 -7.62
N ALA A 165 -1.95 4.45 -7.00
CA ALA A 165 -2.80 3.27 -7.08
C ALA A 165 -3.59 3.16 -8.40
N GLY A 166 -3.49 4.17 -9.29
CA GLY A 166 -4.27 4.25 -10.53
C GLY A 166 -5.73 4.66 -10.33
N ASN A 167 -6.15 4.97 -9.10
CA ASN A 167 -7.52 5.38 -8.80
C ASN A 167 -7.64 6.91 -8.86
N LEU A 168 -7.69 7.43 -10.09
CA LEU A 168 -7.73 8.87 -10.36
C LEU A 168 -9.01 9.53 -9.85
N GLU A 169 -10.15 8.84 -9.96
CA GLU A 169 -11.44 9.32 -9.46
C GLU A 169 -11.41 9.54 -7.93
N ALA A 170 -10.85 8.59 -7.18
CA ALA A 170 -10.72 8.73 -5.73
C ALA A 170 -9.73 9.83 -5.33
N ALA A 171 -8.69 10.11 -6.14
CA ALA A 171 -7.70 11.14 -5.85
C ALA A 171 -8.28 12.56 -5.95
N GLN A 172 -9.15 12.79 -6.92
CA GLN A 172 -9.68 14.10 -7.30
C GLN A 172 -10.28 14.91 -6.14
N PRO A 173 -11.21 14.38 -5.30
CA PRO A 173 -11.77 15.13 -4.19
C PRO A 173 -10.72 15.51 -3.13
N TYR A 174 -9.68 14.69 -2.93
CA TYR A 174 -8.65 14.98 -1.93
C TYR A 174 -7.68 16.07 -2.40
N TRP A 175 -7.31 16.11 -3.67
CA TRP A 175 -6.52 17.21 -4.23
C TRP A 175 -7.32 18.52 -4.31
N ALA A 176 -8.61 18.46 -4.66
CA ALA A 176 -9.50 19.62 -4.58
C ALA A 176 -9.57 20.17 -3.15
N ARG A 177 -9.69 19.30 -2.14
CA ARG A 177 -9.65 19.69 -0.73
C ARG A 177 -8.30 20.28 -0.32
N ALA A 178 -7.18 19.68 -0.74
CA ALA A 178 -5.85 20.19 -0.44
C ALA A 178 -5.64 21.61 -1.01
N LEU A 179 -6.10 21.85 -2.24
CA LEU A 179 -6.07 23.17 -2.87
C LEU A 179 -6.93 24.18 -2.12
N ALA A 180 -8.14 23.78 -1.71
CA ALA A 180 -9.04 24.65 -0.95
C ALA A 180 -8.48 25.03 0.43
N LEU A 181 -7.77 24.11 1.08
CA LEU A 181 -7.14 24.32 2.39
C LEU A 181 -5.84 25.13 2.34
N THR A 182 -5.18 25.18 1.18
CA THR A 182 -3.91 25.92 1.04
C THR A 182 -4.17 27.41 0.97
N PRO A 183 -3.59 28.28 1.82
CA PRO A 183 -3.80 29.73 1.71
C PRO A 183 -3.33 30.31 0.36
N PRO A 184 -3.93 31.40 -0.13
CA PRO A 184 -3.43 32.10 -1.32
C PRO A 184 -2.01 32.64 -1.07
N GLY A 185 -1.19 32.69 -2.13
CA GLY A 185 0.19 33.22 -2.06
C GLY A 185 1.25 32.23 -1.53
N ILE A 186 0.86 31.02 -1.11
CA ILE A 186 1.81 29.96 -0.75
C ILE A 186 2.40 29.32 -2.02
N SER A 187 3.72 29.15 -2.07
CA SER A 187 4.46 28.72 -3.27
C SER A 187 3.96 27.41 -3.87
N TYR A 188 3.59 26.42 -3.04
CA TYR A 188 3.10 25.13 -3.51
C TYR A 188 1.61 25.10 -3.90
N ARG A 189 0.85 26.20 -3.69
CA ARG A 189 -0.58 26.24 -4.06
C ARG A 189 -0.78 26.05 -5.56
N GLU A 190 0.06 26.71 -6.36
CA GLU A 190 0.02 26.62 -7.81
C GLU A 190 0.33 25.19 -8.28
N GLU A 191 1.30 24.54 -7.65
CA GLU A 191 1.68 23.16 -7.96
C GLU A 191 0.50 22.18 -7.72
N ILE A 192 -0.23 22.32 -6.62
CA ILE A 192 -1.44 21.53 -6.37
C ILE A 192 -2.51 21.81 -7.44
N ALA A 193 -2.69 23.09 -7.81
CA ALA A 193 -3.68 23.47 -8.82
C ALA A 193 -3.38 22.88 -10.20
N ILE A 194 -2.12 22.89 -10.62
CA ILE A 194 -1.66 22.28 -11.88
C ILE A 194 -1.91 20.78 -11.85
N ARG A 195 -1.50 20.08 -10.78
CA ARG A 195 -1.70 18.62 -10.63
C ARG A 195 -3.19 18.26 -10.68
N LEU A 196 -4.05 19.02 -10.01
CA LEU A 196 -5.50 18.81 -10.05
C LEU A 196 -6.10 19.09 -11.43
N ALA A 197 -5.65 20.14 -12.12
CA ALA A 197 -6.12 20.46 -13.47
C ALA A 197 -5.73 19.36 -14.47
N LEU A 198 -4.50 18.84 -14.38
CA LEU A 198 -4.05 17.71 -15.18
C LEU A 198 -4.88 16.45 -14.89
N LEU A 199 -5.14 16.14 -13.62
CA LEU A 199 -5.99 15.02 -13.22
C LEU A 199 -7.40 15.13 -13.82
N ASN A 200 -8.04 16.31 -13.70
CA ASN A 200 -9.38 16.54 -14.25
C ASN A 200 -9.40 16.39 -15.77
N ARG A 201 -8.34 16.81 -16.46
CA ARG A 201 -8.23 16.61 -17.91
C ARG A 201 -8.16 15.13 -18.28
N VAL A 202 -7.36 14.34 -17.55
CA VAL A 202 -7.26 12.90 -17.78
C VAL A 202 -8.60 12.21 -17.55
N LEU A 203 -9.30 12.55 -16.46
CA LEU A 203 -10.64 12.01 -16.17
C LEU A 203 -11.63 12.37 -17.28
N ALA A 204 -11.67 13.64 -17.72
CA ALA A 204 -12.54 14.06 -18.82
C ALA A 204 -12.29 13.29 -20.13
N THR A 205 -11.04 12.93 -20.43
CA THR A 205 -10.71 12.12 -21.61
C THR A 205 -11.07 10.64 -21.46
N GLN A 206 -11.20 10.13 -20.23
CA GLN A 206 -11.65 8.76 -19.97
C GLN A 206 -13.17 8.64 -20.03
N ASP A 207 -13.87 9.73 -19.70
CA ASP A 207 -15.33 9.84 -19.77
C ASP A 207 -15.86 10.07 -21.19
N GLU A 208 -15.03 10.55 -22.13
CA GLU A 208 -15.39 10.57 -23.55
C GLU A 208 -15.32 9.14 -24.11
N PRO A 209 -16.46 8.50 -24.44
CA PRO A 209 -16.43 7.20 -25.10
C PRO A 209 -15.68 7.36 -26.42
N ALA A 210 -14.78 6.43 -26.71
CA ALA A 210 -14.05 6.37 -27.99
C ALA A 210 -15.03 6.51 -29.17
N GLY A 211 -15.17 7.73 -29.64
CA GLY A 211 -16.20 8.18 -30.55
C GLY A 211 -15.59 8.64 -31.87
N ARG A 212 -14.94 7.71 -32.57
CA ARG A 212 -14.93 7.58 -34.04
C ARG A 212 -14.07 6.40 -34.49
#